data_AF-A0A453MC16-F1
#
_entry.id   AF-A0A453MC16-F1
#
_cell.length_a   1.000
_cell.length_b   1.000
_cell.length_c   1.000
_cell.angle_alpha   90.00
_cell.angle_beta   90.00
_cell.angle_gamma   90.00
#
_symmetry.space_group_name_H-M   'P 1'
#
loop_
_entity.id
_entity.type
_entity.pdbx_description
1 polymer ?
#
loop_
_entity_poly.entity_id
_entity_poly.type
_entity_poly.pdbx_seq_one_letter_code
_entity_poly.pdbx_strand_id
1 'polypeptide(L)'
;TVRYVETKKLPFSKAPEDDRNLPDIHLGLYNDVVVFDHVEKKTHVIHWVRLDCYNSIHKAYEDGKNRLEALLSRLHSSNVPTLSAGSIKLNVGQFGSALQKSTMSSKDYKKSVVQAKEHILAGDIFQVVLSQRFERRTFADPFEVYRALRIVNPSPYMAYLQARGCILVASSPEILTRVAKRTVVNRPLAGTIRRGKTKAEDKVLEQLLLSDEKQRAEHIMLVDLGRNDVGKVSKPGTVKVEKLMNIERYSHVMHISSTVLLGSCVTNLHVGMPCELHCLLEPSVVLPR
;
A
#
# COMPACT_ATOMS: atom_id res chain seq x y z
N THR A 1 -10.92 10.24 5.60
CA THR A 1 -10.30 9.79 6.88
C THR A 1 -9.35 10.80 7.49
N VAL A 2 -8.26 11.23 6.81
CA VAL A 2 -7.29 12.18 7.42
C VAL A 2 -7.90 13.48 7.93
N ARG A 3 -8.98 13.97 7.30
CA ARG A 3 -9.72 15.17 7.74
C ARG A 3 -10.26 15.08 9.17
N TYR A 4 -10.57 13.88 9.67
CA TYR A 4 -11.01 13.70 11.06
C TYR A 4 -9.87 13.85 12.07
N VAL A 5 -8.62 13.64 11.64
CA VAL A 5 -7.42 13.79 12.48
C VAL A 5 -6.88 15.22 12.39
N GLU A 6 -6.80 15.76 11.18
CA GLU A 6 -6.22 17.09 10.90
C GLU A 6 -7.32 18.15 10.68
N THR A 7 -8.37 18.16 11.49
CA THR A 7 -9.57 19.03 11.32
C THR A 7 -9.25 20.52 11.22
N LYS A 8 -8.21 20.98 11.94
CA LYS A 8 -7.76 22.38 11.90
C LYS A 8 -7.10 22.76 10.57
N LYS A 9 -6.30 21.85 10.00
CA LYS A 9 -5.56 22.09 8.74
C LYS A 9 -6.40 21.77 7.51
N LEU A 10 -7.27 20.76 7.61
CA LEU A 10 -8.12 20.26 6.55
C LEU A 10 -9.61 20.28 6.93
N PRO A 11 -10.21 21.47 7.13
CA PRO A 11 -11.62 21.57 7.47
C PRO A 11 -12.50 20.98 6.36
N PHE A 12 -13.62 20.35 6.74
CA PHE A 12 -14.58 19.76 5.80
C PHE A 12 -15.23 20.81 4.89
N SER A 13 -15.38 22.05 5.36
CA SER A 13 -15.90 23.16 4.54
C SER A 13 -15.01 23.55 3.36
N LYS A 14 -13.73 23.15 3.36
CA LYS A 14 -12.79 23.35 2.24
C LYS A 14 -12.46 22.03 1.53
N ALA A 15 -13.24 20.97 1.73
CA ALA A 15 -13.04 19.74 1.02
C ALA A 15 -13.39 19.93 -0.48
N PRO A 16 -12.59 19.36 -1.41
CA PRO A 16 -13.04 19.17 -2.78
C PRO A 16 -14.34 18.36 -2.80
N GLU A 17 -15.11 18.52 -3.86
CA GLU A 17 -16.31 17.72 -4.10
C GLU A 17 -15.98 16.21 -4.07
N ASP A 18 -16.78 15.43 -3.33
CA ASP A 18 -16.65 13.97 -3.33
C ASP A 18 -17.46 13.39 -4.48
N ASP A 19 -16.77 13.14 -5.58
CA ASP A 19 -17.34 12.60 -6.82
C ASP A 19 -17.37 11.06 -6.87
N ARG A 20 -16.82 10.36 -5.85
CA ARG A 20 -16.80 8.90 -5.80
C ARG A 20 -17.74 8.32 -4.75
N ASN A 21 -18.11 9.11 -3.73
CA ASN A 21 -18.98 8.69 -2.63
C ASN A 21 -18.52 7.36 -2.00
N LEU A 22 -17.20 7.21 -1.84
CA LEU A 22 -16.61 6.03 -1.21
C LEU A 22 -16.61 6.19 0.30
N PRO A 23 -16.79 5.11 1.07
CA PRO A 23 -16.65 5.17 2.51
C PRO A 23 -15.21 5.56 2.88
N ASP A 24 -15.06 6.37 3.93
CA ASP A 24 -13.76 6.73 4.49
C ASP A 24 -12.93 5.50 4.90
N ILE A 25 -13.59 4.47 5.42
CA ILE A 25 -12.98 3.20 5.85
C ILE A 25 -13.94 2.05 5.48
N HIS A 26 -13.41 0.98 4.90
CA HIS A 26 -14.13 -0.26 4.65
C HIS A 26 -13.33 -1.45 5.22
N LEU A 27 -13.85 -2.08 6.27
CA LEU A 27 -13.23 -3.24 6.92
C LEU A 27 -14.09 -4.48 6.71
N GLY A 28 -13.46 -5.57 6.27
CA GLY A 28 -14.10 -6.88 6.19
C GLY A 28 -13.74 -7.73 7.41
N LEU A 29 -14.73 -8.31 8.07
CA LEU A 29 -14.54 -9.36 9.06
C LEU A 29 -14.78 -10.70 8.36
N TYR A 30 -13.70 -11.47 8.17
CA TYR A 30 -13.74 -12.74 7.46
C TYR A 30 -13.69 -13.90 8.45
N ASN A 31 -14.72 -14.74 8.43
CA ASN A 31 -14.73 -15.97 9.21
C ASN A 31 -13.88 -17.05 8.54
N ASP A 32 -13.90 -17.10 7.20
CA ASP A 32 -13.17 -18.08 6.41
C ASP A 32 -11.91 -17.44 5.82
N VAL A 33 -10.75 -18.05 6.08
CA VAL A 33 -9.47 -17.62 5.54
C VAL A 33 -8.72 -18.83 4.98
N VAL A 34 -8.30 -18.73 3.72
CA VAL A 34 -7.45 -19.73 3.06
C VAL A 34 -6.08 -19.09 2.81
N VAL A 35 -5.05 -19.63 3.45
CA VAL A 35 -3.67 -19.14 3.37
C VAL A 35 -2.84 -20.10 2.54
N PHE A 36 -2.33 -19.62 1.40
CA PHE A 36 -1.43 -20.38 0.53
C PHE A 36 0.02 -20.07 0.90
N ASP A 37 0.66 -20.98 1.65
CA ASP A 37 2.09 -20.92 1.92
C ASP A 37 2.86 -21.49 0.73
N HIS A 38 3.44 -20.60 -0.07
CA HIS A 38 4.19 -20.96 -1.25
C HIS A 38 5.61 -21.48 -0.94
N VAL A 39 6.12 -21.24 0.28
CA VAL A 39 7.42 -21.73 0.74
C VAL A 39 7.29 -23.16 1.21
N GLU A 40 6.35 -23.42 2.13
CA GLU A 40 6.10 -24.77 2.65
C GLU A 40 5.27 -25.65 1.70
N LYS A 41 4.69 -25.07 0.64
CA LYS A 41 3.75 -25.74 -0.29
C LYS A 41 2.52 -26.29 0.44
N LYS A 42 2.04 -25.57 1.44
CA LYS A 42 0.85 -25.93 2.24
C LYS A 42 -0.25 -24.91 2.06
N THR A 43 -1.48 -25.37 2.23
CA THR A 43 -2.66 -24.50 2.33
C THR A 43 -3.24 -24.64 3.72
N HIS A 44 -3.35 -23.54 4.45
CA HIS A 44 -4.04 -23.51 5.74
C HIS A 44 -5.47 -23.01 5.51
N VAL A 45 -6.45 -23.77 6.01
CA VAL A 45 -7.86 -23.41 5.96
C VAL A 45 -8.30 -23.13 7.39
N ILE A 46 -8.74 -21.90 7.63
CA ILE A 46 -9.06 -21.39 8.95
C ILE A 46 -10.52 -20.94 8.92
N HIS A 47 -11.32 -21.47 9.85
CA HIS A 47 -12.67 -21.02 10.11
C HIS A 47 -12.75 -20.44 11.53
N TRP A 48 -13.10 -19.16 11.64
CA TRP A 48 -13.29 -18.48 12.91
C TRP A 48 -14.74 -18.60 13.38
N VAL A 49 -14.91 -19.10 14.61
CA VAL A 49 -16.22 -19.32 15.23
C VAL A 49 -16.48 -18.26 16.29
N ARG A 50 -17.61 -17.59 16.15
CA ARG A 50 -18.14 -16.64 17.13
C ARG A 50 -18.94 -17.35 18.21
N LEU A 51 -18.37 -17.47 19.41
CA LEU A 51 -18.97 -18.19 20.53
C LEU A 51 -20.26 -17.54 21.06
N ASP A 52 -20.39 -16.21 20.92
CA ASP A 52 -21.56 -15.45 21.35
C ASP A 52 -22.83 -15.74 20.55
N CYS A 53 -22.71 -16.44 19.42
CA CYS A 53 -23.84 -16.90 18.61
C CYS A 53 -24.40 -18.26 19.04
N TYR A 54 -23.87 -18.88 20.11
CA TYR A 54 -24.24 -20.25 20.51
C TYR A 54 -24.56 -20.36 21.99
N ASN A 55 -25.49 -21.26 22.32
CA ASN A 55 -25.89 -21.55 23.70
C ASN A 55 -24.91 -22.47 24.44
N SER A 56 -23.96 -23.11 23.74
CA SER A 56 -22.91 -23.92 24.35
C SER A 56 -21.66 -24.01 23.47
N ILE A 57 -20.50 -24.12 24.11
CA ILE A 57 -19.19 -24.25 23.44
C ILE A 57 -19.16 -25.50 22.55
N HIS A 58 -19.74 -26.61 23.00
CA HIS A 58 -19.81 -27.85 22.23
C HIS A 58 -20.57 -27.65 20.91
N LYS A 59 -21.71 -26.94 20.91
CA LYS A 59 -22.46 -26.67 19.68
C LYS A 59 -21.68 -25.77 18.72
N ALA A 60 -21.01 -24.74 19.25
CA ALA A 60 -20.17 -23.85 18.47
C ALA A 60 -19.02 -24.61 17.78
N TYR A 61 -18.37 -25.52 18.52
CA TYR A 61 -17.28 -26.33 17.99
C TYR A 61 -17.75 -27.28 16.87
N GLU A 62 -18.84 -28.01 17.08
CA GLU A 62 -19.38 -28.93 16.07
C GLU A 62 -19.84 -28.19 14.80
N ASP A 63 -20.52 -27.04 14.92
CA ASP A 63 -20.88 -26.22 13.75
C ASP A 63 -19.65 -25.70 13.02
N GLY A 64 -18.66 -25.19 13.76
CA GLY A 64 -17.41 -24.71 13.19
C GLY A 64 -16.64 -25.80 12.44
N LYS A 65 -16.59 -27.02 13.00
CA LYS A 65 -16.01 -28.18 12.34
C LYS A 65 -16.75 -28.52 11.04
N ASN A 66 -18.08 -28.55 11.07
CA ASN A 66 -18.89 -28.82 9.87
C ASN A 66 -18.68 -27.76 8.78
N ARG A 67 -18.58 -26.47 9.14
CA ARG A 67 -18.27 -25.39 8.19
C ARG A 67 -16.87 -25.53 7.60
N LEU A 68 -15.89 -25.88 8.42
CA LEU A 68 -14.53 -26.12 7.97
C LEU A 68 -14.48 -27.31 6.98
N GLU A 69 -15.16 -28.41 7.28
CA GLU A 69 -15.26 -29.57 6.38
C GLU A 69 -15.96 -29.23 5.06
N ALA A 70 -17.01 -28.41 5.10
CA ALA A 70 -17.68 -27.92 3.90
C ALA A 70 -16.74 -27.03 3.04
N LEU A 71 -15.94 -26.17 3.68
CA LEU A 71 -14.94 -25.35 3.00
C LEU A 71 -13.83 -26.22 2.38
N LEU A 72 -13.34 -27.22 3.11
CA LEU A 72 -12.36 -28.20 2.60
C LEU A 72 -12.90 -28.98 1.40
N SER A 73 -14.16 -29.43 1.48
CA SER A 73 -14.82 -30.15 0.39
C SER A 73 -14.90 -29.32 -0.90
N ARG A 74 -15.13 -28.01 -0.79
CA ARG A 74 -15.10 -27.09 -1.93
C ARG A 74 -13.70 -26.93 -2.53
N LEU A 75 -12.67 -26.87 -1.68
CA LEU A 75 -11.27 -26.75 -2.13
C LEU A 75 -10.75 -28.03 -2.79
N HIS A 76 -11.23 -29.19 -2.34
CA HIS A 76 -10.89 -30.49 -2.93
C HIS A 76 -11.77 -30.88 -4.13
N SER A 77 -12.81 -30.10 -4.43
CA SER A 77 -13.71 -30.41 -5.55
C SER A 77 -12.96 -30.35 -6.87
N SER A 78 -13.06 -31.42 -7.67
CA SER A 78 -12.50 -31.47 -9.03
C SER A 78 -13.29 -30.62 -10.04
N ASN A 79 -14.50 -30.18 -9.68
CA ASN A 79 -15.36 -29.35 -10.51
C ASN A 79 -15.07 -27.86 -10.26
N VAL A 80 -13.82 -27.45 -10.38
CA VAL A 80 -13.43 -26.04 -10.31
C VAL A 80 -13.71 -25.38 -11.66
N PRO A 81 -14.36 -24.20 -11.72
CA PRO A 81 -14.46 -23.44 -12.95
C PRO A 81 -13.08 -23.23 -13.55
N THR A 82 -12.88 -23.67 -14.79
CA THR A 82 -11.64 -23.43 -15.51
C THR A 82 -11.55 -21.96 -15.84
N LEU A 83 -10.59 -21.27 -15.25
CA LEU A 83 -10.23 -19.92 -15.67
C LEU A 83 -9.72 -20.00 -17.10
N SER A 84 -10.25 -19.14 -17.98
CA SER A 84 -9.77 -19.06 -19.35
C SER A 84 -8.28 -18.70 -19.35
N ALA A 85 -7.54 -19.39 -20.21
CA ALA A 85 -6.14 -19.04 -20.46
C ALA A 85 -6.11 -17.65 -21.12
N GLY A 86 -5.44 -16.71 -20.47
CA GLY A 86 -5.14 -15.39 -21.03
C GLY A 86 -3.75 -15.38 -21.66
N SER A 87 -3.53 -14.49 -22.61
CA SER A 87 -2.19 -14.17 -23.11
C SER A 87 -1.95 -12.67 -22.99
N ILE A 88 -0.74 -12.30 -22.58
CA ILE A 88 -0.32 -10.90 -22.45
C ILE A 88 0.95 -10.73 -23.26
N LYS A 89 0.91 -9.80 -24.21
CA LYS A 89 2.13 -9.33 -24.88
C LYS A 89 2.82 -8.35 -23.93
N LEU A 90 3.96 -8.74 -23.39
CA LEU A 90 4.79 -7.91 -22.50
C LEU A 90 5.53 -6.79 -23.27
N ASN A 91 4.82 -6.06 -24.12
CA ASN A 91 5.36 -4.86 -24.75
C ASN A 91 5.04 -3.63 -23.88
N VAL A 92 5.74 -3.52 -22.75
CA VAL A 92 5.56 -2.42 -21.79
C VAL A 92 5.99 -1.05 -22.34
N GLY A 93 6.70 -1.01 -23.47
CA GLY A 93 7.07 0.23 -24.16
C GLY A 93 5.98 0.77 -25.09
N GLN A 94 4.96 -0.03 -25.41
CA GLN A 94 3.85 0.39 -26.24
C GLN A 94 2.73 0.95 -25.37
N PHE A 95 2.65 2.27 -25.31
CA PHE A 95 1.54 2.95 -24.65
C PHE A 95 0.24 2.69 -25.41
N GLY A 96 -0.84 2.42 -24.67
CA GLY A 96 -2.18 2.34 -25.24
C GLY A 96 -2.68 3.71 -25.72
N SER A 97 -3.92 3.75 -26.20
CA SER A 97 -4.61 5.01 -26.54
C SER A 97 -4.55 6.00 -25.36
N ALA A 98 -4.29 7.27 -25.66
CA ALA A 98 -4.25 8.32 -24.65
C ALA A 98 -5.53 8.35 -23.81
N LEU A 99 -5.37 8.45 -22.49
CA LEU A 99 -6.48 8.60 -21.54
C LEU A 99 -7.09 9.99 -21.70
N GLN A 100 -8.35 10.05 -22.11
CA GLN A 100 -9.05 11.31 -22.40
C GLN A 100 -9.70 11.94 -21.18
N LYS A 101 -10.03 11.13 -20.16
CA LYS A 101 -10.65 11.60 -18.92
C LYS A 101 -9.60 11.73 -17.83
N SER A 102 -9.38 12.95 -17.39
CA SER A 102 -8.56 13.30 -16.24
C SER A 102 -9.29 14.33 -15.40
N THR A 103 -9.07 14.33 -14.08
CA THR A 103 -9.56 15.38 -13.18
C THR A 103 -8.88 16.74 -13.42
N MET A 104 -7.78 16.77 -14.18
CA MET A 104 -7.03 17.99 -14.45
C MET A 104 -6.36 17.96 -15.83
N SER A 105 -6.25 19.13 -16.48
CA SER A 105 -5.52 19.25 -17.75
C SER A 105 -4.01 19.21 -17.52
N SER A 106 -3.24 18.88 -18.57
CA SER A 106 -1.77 18.93 -18.50
C SER A 106 -1.25 20.35 -18.17
N LYS A 107 -1.92 21.39 -18.68
CA LYS A 107 -1.56 22.79 -18.42
C LYS A 107 -1.75 23.13 -16.94
N ASP A 108 -2.89 22.72 -16.37
CA ASP A 108 -3.19 22.97 -14.97
C ASP A 108 -2.27 22.17 -14.04
N TYR A 109 -1.96 20.91 -14.38
CA TYR A 109 -0.97 20.13 -13.62
C TYR A 109 0.39 20.84 -13.58
N LYS A 110 0.86 21.34 -14.73
CA LYS A 110 2.12 22.09 -14.80
C LYS A 110 2.06 23.38 -13.97
N LYS A 111 0.93 24.07 -13.98
CA LYS A 111 0.72 25.27 -13.14
C LYS A 111 0.80 24.92 -11.66
N SER A 112 0.15 23.85 -11.21
CA SER A 112 0.23 23.37 -9.82
C SER A 112 1.66 23.00 -9.41
N VAL A 113 2.45 22.41 -10.33
CA VAL A 113 3.88 22.13 -10.09
C VAL A 113 4.69 23.42 -9.91
N VAL A 114 4.42 24.47 -10.70
CA VAL A 114 5.11 25.77 -10.53
C VAL A 114 4.74 26.40 -9.18
N GLN A 115 3.46 26.41 -8.82
CA GLN A 115 3.00 26.90 -7.52
C GLN A 115 3.62 26.13 -6.35
N ALA A 116 3.70 24.81 -6.45
CA ALA A 116 4.39 23.99 -5.44
C ALA A 116 5.86 24.40 -5.27
N LYS A 117 6.56 24.71 -6.37
CA LYS A 117 7.95 25.21 -6.30
C LYS A 117 8.05 26.58 -5.65
N GLU A 118 7.11 27.47 -5.90
CA GLU A 118 7.05 28.79 -5.24
C GLU A 118 6.89 28.63 -3.72
N HIS A 119 6.00 27.75 -3.26
CA HIS A 119 5.84 27.42 -1.84
C HIS A 119 7.08 26.77 -1.22
N ILE A 120 7.80 25.93 -1.97
CA ILE A 120 9.08 25.36 -1.52
C ILE A 120 10.13 26.47 -1.34
N LEU A 121 10.24 27.39 -2.31
CA LEU A 121 11.18 28.50 -2.25
C LEU A 121 10.85 29.50 -1.14
N ALA A 122 9.56 29.72 -0.87
CA ALA A 122 9.08 30.54 0.25
C ALA A 122 9.32 29.91 1.63
N GLY A 123 9.63 28.60 1.68
CA GLY A 123 9.83 27.85 2.92
C GLY A 123 8.54 27.36 3.58
N ASP A 124 7.40 27.40 2.87
CA ASP A 124 6.10 26.92 3.38
C ASP A 124 6.09 25.40 3.55
N ILE A 125 6.73 24.70 2.60
CA ILE A 125 6.81 23.24 2.54
C ILE A 125 8.20 22.80 2.07
N PHE A 126 8.64 21.62 2.48
CA PHE A 126 9.84 21.00 1.92
C PHE A 126 9.54 20.21 0.64
N GLN A 127 8.38 19.56 0.60
CA GLN A 127 7.91 18.73 -0.51
C GLN A 127 6.37 18.69 -0.50
N VAL A 128 5.78 18.50 -1.67
CA VAL A 128 4.38 18.11 -1.84
C VAL A 128 4.27 17.07 -2.96
N VAL A 129 3.39 16.09 -2.78
CA VAL A 129 3.09 15.11 -3.82
C VAL A 129 1.73 15.40 -4.41
N LEU A 130 1.76 16.04 -5.58
CA LEU A 130 0.58 16.30 -6.38
C LEU A 130 0.11 15.03 -7.05
N SER A 131 -1.22 14.87 -7.17
CA SER A 131 -1.82 13.75 -7.87
C SER A 131 -2.93 14.22 -8.79
N GLN A 132 -3.25 13.39 -9.78
CA GLN A 132 -4.41 13.54 -10.65
C GLN A 132 -5.01 12.16 -10.90
N ARG A 133 -6.31 12.09 -11.15
CA ARG A 133 -6.99 10.84 -11.43
C ARG A 133 -7.27 10.74 -12.93
N PHE A 134 -6.91 9.60 -13.50
CA PHE A 134 -7.30 9.23 -14.85
C PHE A 134 -8.41 8.20 -14.83
N GLU A 135 -9.28 8.25 -15.84
CA GLU A 135 -10.43 7.36 -15.93
C GLU A 135 -10.52 6.71 -17.31
N ARG A 136 -10.91 5.43 -17.31
CA ARG A 136 -11.19 4.68 -18.52
C ARG A 136 -12.38 3.76 -18.29
N ARG A 137 -13.34 3.81 -19.22
CA ARG A 137 -14.42 2.80 -19.27
C ARG A 137 -13.87 1.53 -19.90
N THR A 138 -14.16 0.39 -19.28
CA THR A 138 -13.75 -0.93 -19.77
C THR A 138 -14.88 -1.93 -19.54
N PHE A 139 -14.91 -2.97 -20.36
CA PHE A 139 -15.78 -4.14 -20.20
C PHE A 139 -14.98 -5.35 -19.69
N ALA A 140 -13.68 -5.18 -19.44
CA ALA A 140 -12.85 -6.24 -18.89
C ALA A 140 -13.33 -6.61 -17.48
N ASP A 141 -13.34 -7.90 -17.19
CA ASP A 141 -13.58 -8.38 -15.85
C ASP A 141 -12.47 -7.84 -14.90
N PRO A 142 -12.82 -7.26 -13.73
CA PRO A 142 -11.83 -6.74 -12.80
C PRO A 142 -10.78 -7.75 -12.35
N PHE A 143 -11.12 -9.04 -12.28
CA PHE A 143 -10.19 -10.11 -11.94
C PHE A 143 -9.17 -10.35 -13.06
N GLU A 144 -9.56 -10.21 -14.33
CA GLU A 144 -8.62 -10.26 -15.46
C GLU A 144 -7.63 -9.08 -15.42
N VAL A 145 -8.08 -7.90 -14.98
CA VAL A 145 -7.18 -6.76 -14.75
C VAL A 145 -6.17 -7.09 -13.64
N TYR A 146 -6.60 -7.71 -12.54
CA TYR A 146 -5.71 -8.16 -11.48
C TYR A 146 -4.70 -9.22 -11.97
N ARG A 147 -5.16 -10.23 -12.71
CA ARG A 147 -4.28 -11.26 -13.31
C ARG A 147 -3.23 -10.63 -14.22
N ALA A 148 -3.63 -9.67 -15.04
CA ALA A 148 -2.71 -8.96 -15.92
C ALA A 148 -1.71 -8.10 -15.14
N LEU A 149 -2.16 -7.36 -14.13
CA LEU A 149 -1.30 -6.55 -13.28
C LEU A 149 -0.26 -7.40 -12.54
N ARG A 150 -0.64 -8.59 -12.06
CA ARG A 150 0.25 -9.56 -11.39
C ARG A 150 1.38 -10.06 -12.30
N ILE A 151 1.15 -10.11 -13.60
CA ILE A 151 2.17 -10.51 -14.59
C ILE A 151 3.04 -9.31 -14.97
N VAL A 152 2.44 -8.16 -15.25
CA VAL A 152 3.14 -6.97 -15.76
C VAL A 152 3.95 -6.26 -14.69
N ASN A 153 3.42 -6.12 -13.48
CA ASN A 153 4.06 -5.42 -12.38
C ASN A 153 3.85 -6.18 -11.06
N PRO A 154 4.51 -7.35 -10.89
CA PRO A 154 4.44 -8.08 -9.62
C PRO A 154 5.09 -7.24 -8.52
N SER A 155 4.38 -7.10 -7.40
CA SER A 155 4.87 -6.39 -6.21
C SER A 155 4.64 -7.24 -4.95
N PRO A 156 5.30 -6.89 -3.83
CA PRO A 156 5.12 -7.61 -2.57
C PRO A 156 3.70 -7.51 -2.02
N TYR A 157 2.97 -6.44 -2.35
CA TYR A 157 1.63 -6.16 -1.84
C TYR A 157 0.63 -6.02 -2.98
N MET A 158 0.05 -7.14 -3.41
CA MET A 158 -1.01 -7.16 -4.40
C MET A 158 -2.36 -7.44 -3.75
N ALA A 159 -3.41 -6.76 -4.23
CA ALA A 159 -4.75 -6.91 -3.70
C ALA A 159 -5.79 -6.96 -4.83
N TYR A 160 -6.77 -7.85 -4.64
CA TYR A 160 -8.06 -7.83 -5.31
C TYR A 160 -9.12 -7.84 -4.21
N LEU A 161 -9.77 -6.70 -3.99
CA LEU A 161 -10.73 -6.52 -2.90
C LEU A 161 -12.06 -6.03 -3.47
N GLN A 162 -13.11 -6.82 -3.27
CA GLN A 162 -14.48 -6.41 -3.55
C GLN A 162 -15.00 -5.66 -2.33
N ALA A 163 -15.22 -4.36 -2.48
CA ALA A 163 -15.72 -3.48 -1.44
C ALA A 163 -17.09 -2.92 -1.81
N ARG A 164 -17.82 -2.38 -0.83
CA ARG A 164 -19.07 -1.70 -1.13
C ARG A 164 -18.82 -0.49 -2.04
N GLY A 165 -19.39 -0.50 -3.24
CA GLY A 165 -19.31 0.59 -4.19
C GLY A 165 -18.09 0.55 -5.14
N CYS A 166 -17.12 -0.33 -4.93
CA CYS A 166 -15.97 -0.46 -5.83
C CYS A 166 -15.26 -1.82 -5.73
N ILE A 167 -14.47 -2.14 -6.75
CA ILE A 167 -13.50 -3.24 -6.70
C ILE A 167 -12.11 -2.61 -6.77
N LEU A 168 -11.29 -2.86 -5.75
CA LEU A 168 -9.91 -2.39 -5.67
C LEU A 168 -8.98 -3.46 -6.26
N VAL A 169 -8.24 -3.08 -7.29
CA VAL A 169 -7.14 -3.84 -7.86
C VAL A 169 -5.85 -3.05 -7.63
N ALA A 170 -4.90 -3.61 -6.89
CA ALA A 170 -3.68 -2.90 -6.50
C ALA A 170 -2.43 -3.78 -6.62
N SER A 171 -1.31 -3.13 -6.91
CA SER A 171 0.04 -3.70 -6.85
C SER A 171 0.97 -2.62 -6.28
N SER A 172 1.18 -2.64 -4.96
CA SER A 172 1.98 -1.67 -4.24
C SER A 172 3.39 -2.20 -3.96
N PRO A 173 4.45 -1.44 -4.31
CA PRO A 173 5.81 -1.77 -3.92
C PRO A 173 6.12 -1.43 -2.45
N GLU A 174 5.29 -0.59 -1.81
CA GLU A 174 5.56 0.04 -0.51
C GLU A 174 4.51 -0.33 0.55
N ILE A 175 4.92 -0.26 1.83
CA ILE A 175 4.02 -0.34 2.99
C ILE A 175 3.93 1.00 3.69
N LEU A 176 2.71 1.34 4.11
CA LEU A 176 2.47 2.42 5.05
C LEU A 176 3.13 2.12 6.41
N THR A 177 2.75 0.99 7.00
CA THR A 177 3.29 0.52 8.28
C THR A 177 3.06 -0.98 8.40
N ARG A 178 3.90 -1.66 9.18
CA ARG A 178 3.67 -3.03 9.63
C ARG A 178 3.78 -3.06 11.15
N VAL A 179 2.77 -3.60 11.80
CA VAL A 179 2.78 -3.83 13.25
C VAL A 179 2.79 -5.33 13.52
N ALA A 180 3.84 -5.81 14.19
CA ALA A 180 3.96 -7.22 14.57
C ALA A 180 4.62 -7.33 15.95
N LYS A 181 4.04 -8.12 16.86
CA LYS A 181 4.58 -8.36 18.21
C LYS A 181 4.99 -7.05 18.96
N ARG A 182 4.18 -5.99 18.83
CA ARG A 182 4.43 -4.64 19.39
C ARG A 182 5.63 -3.88 18.79
N THR A 183 6.14 -4.34 17.66
CA THR A 183 7.10 -3.61 16.82
C THR A 183 6.37 -2.98 15.66
N VAL A 184 6.52 -1.66 15.52
CA VAL A 184 6.09 -0.88 14.37
C VAL A 184 7.28 -0.78 13.42
N VAL A 185 7.03 -1.04 12.14
CA VAL A 185 7.99 -0.92 11.05
C VAL A 185 7.42 0.04 10.03
N ASN A 186 8.14 1.12 9.76
CA ASN A 186 7.89 1.99 8.62
C ASN A 186 9.09 1.90 7.68
N ARG A 187 8.81 1.79 6.37
CA ARG A 187 9.83 1.57 5.35
C ARG A 187 9.68 2.59 4.23
N PRO A 188 10.14 3.83 4.43
CA PRO A 188 10.04 4.85 3.41
C PRO A 188 10.87 4.46 2.19
N LEU A 189 10.28 4.64 1.01
CA LEU A 189 10.96 4.55 -0.28
C LEU A 189 11.06 5.94 -0.92
N ALA A 190 12.24 6.27 -1.41
CA ALA A 190 12.48 7.48 -2.18
C ALA A 190 13.56 7.24 -3.22
N GLY A 191 13.66 8.12 -4.20
CA GLY A 191 14.57 7.91 -5.33
C GLY A 191 14.13 6.74 -6.19
N THR A 192 14.05 6.98 -7.49
CA THR A 192 13.66 5.93 -8.44
C THR A 192 14.56 6.01 -9.64
N ILE A 193 15.22 4.89 -9.95
CA ILE A 193 15.95 4.74 -11.19
C ILE A 193 15.60 3.40 -11.83
N ARG A 194 15.61 3.35 -13.17
CA ARG A 194 15.36 2.12 -13.92
C ARG A 194 16.41 1.06 -13.59
N ARG A 195 16.08 -0.22 -13.78
CA ARG A 195 17.06 -1.30 -13.77
C ARG A 195 18.00 -1.21 -14.98
N GLY A 196 19.24 -1.64 -14.78
CA GLY A 196 20.22 -1.82 -15.87
C GLY A 196 19.90 -3.05 -16.69
N LYS A 197 20.24 -3.04 -17.99
CA LYS A 197 20.11 -4.21 -18.87
C LYS A 197 21.16 -5.28 -18.53
N THR A 198 22.26 -4.87 -17.92
CA THR A 198 23.34 -5.75 -17.47
C THR A 198 23.66 -5.51 -15.99
N LYS A 199 24.30 -6.48 -15.33
CA LYS A 199 24.74 -6.31 -13.92
C LYS A 199 25.71 -5.14 -13.74
N ALA A 200 26.54 -4.86 -14.75
CA ALA A 200 27.48 -3.74 -14.71
C ALA A 200 26.74 -2.40 -14.79
N GLU A 201 25.81 -2.27 -15.74
CA GLU A 201 24.96 -1.08 -15.87
C GLU A 201 24.10 -0.87 -14.61
N ASP A 202 23.54 -1.94 -14.04
CA ASP A 202 22.70 -1.87 -12.83
C ASP A 202 23.48 -1.31 -11.62
N LYS A 203 24.76 -1.70 -11.47
CA LYS A 203 25.64 -1.15 -10.44
C LYS A 203 25.98 0.31 -10.68
N VAL A 204 26.19 0.73 -11.93
CA VAL A 204 26.44 2.15 -12.24
C VAL A 204 25.20 3.00 -11.91
N LEU A 205 24.01 2.54 -12.28
CA LEU A 205 22.75 3.22 -11.96
C LEU A 205 22.49 3.30 -10.46
N GLU A 206 22.82 2.25 -9.72
CA GLU A 206 22.79 2.24 -8.26
C GLU A 206 23.70 3.32 -7.66
N GLN A 207 24.97 3.37 -8.09
CA GLN A 207 25.91 4.39 -7.61
C GLN A 207 25.47 5.80 -7.98
N LEU A 208 24.89 5.99 -9.18
CA LEU A 208 24.33 7.27 -9.61
C LEU A 208 23.17 7.72 -8.72
N LEU A 209 22.27 6.80 -8.37
CA LEU A 209 21.16 7.10 -7.46
C LEU A 209 21.64 7.43 -6.04
N LEU A 210 22.65 6.69 -5.55
CA LEU A 210 23.24 6.92 -4.23
C LEU A 210 24.17 8.14 -4.16
N SER A 211 24.63 8.68 -5.28
CA SER A 211 25.44 9.90 -5.32
C SER A 211 24.62 11.16 -5.57
N ASP A 212 23.37 11.03 -6.00
CA ASP A 212 22.45 12.15 -6.20
C ASP A 212 22.08 12.80 -4.85
N GLU A 213 22.66 13.96 -4.57
CA GLU A 213 22.46 14.73 -3.33
C GLU A 213 21.00 15.09 -3.09
N LYS A 214 20.25 15.37 -4.17
CA LYS A 214 18.83 15.70 -4.07
C LYS A 214 18.04 14.48 -3.61
N GLN A 215 18.24 13.32 -4.25
CA GLN A 215 17.52 12.09 -3.90
C GLN A 215 17.82 11.65 -2.46
N ARG A 216 19.07 11.79 -2.02
CA ARG A 216 19.47 11.52 -0.64
C ARG A 216 18.81 12.47 0.35
N ALA A 217 18.77 13.76 0.06
CA ALA A 217 18.15 14.76 0.93
C ALA A 217 16.64 14.50 1.08
N GLU A 218 15.94 14.25 -0.02
CA GLU A 218 14.53 13.85 -0.03
C GLU A 218 14.31 12.57 0.80
N HIS A 219 15.16 11.56 0.62
CA HIS A 219 15.07 10.31 1.37
C HIS A 219 15.28 10.49 2.87
N ILE A 220 16.29 11.24 3.29
CA ILE A 220 16.58 11.50 4.71
C ILE A 220 15.41 12.24 5.37
N MET A 221 14.84 13.23 4.69
CA MET A 221 13.65 13.93 5.18
C MET A 221 12.48 12.96 5.43
N LEU A 222 12.24 12.00 4.51
CA LEU A 222 11.19 10.99 4.67
C LEU A 222 11.48 10.02 5.82
N VAL A 223 12.75 9.66 6.04
CA VAL A 223 13.17 8.87 7.20
C VAL A 223 12.89 9.62 8.50
N ASP A 224 13.22 10.91 8.57
CA ASP A 224 12.95 11.72 9.76
C ASP A 224 11.45 11.90 10.01
N LEU A 225 10.64 12.03 8.96
CA LEU A 225 9.19 12.04 9.11
C LEU A 225 8.67 10.70 9.62
N GLY A 226 9.13 9.58 9.05
CA GLY A 226 8.81 8.24 9.54
C GLY A 226 9.22 8.03 11.00
N ARG A 227 10.38 8.56 11.43
CA ARG A 227 10.80 8.57 12.84
C ARG A 227 9.86 9.38 13.73
N ASN A 228 9.41 10.55 13.27
CA ASN A 228 8.46 11.38 14.02
C ASN A 228 7.11 10.67 14.17
N ASP A 229 6.60 10.07 13.10
CA ASP A 229 5.30 9.39 13.11
C ASP A 229 5.33 8.11 13.96
N VAL A 230 6.36 7.28 13.80
CA VAL A 230 6.58 6.14 14.69
C VAL A 230 6.80 6.63 16.13
N GLY A 231 7.50 7.75 16.33
CA GLY A 231 7.76 8.36 17.63
C GLY A 231 6.50 8.71 18.42
N LYS A 232 5.43 9.19 17.76
CA LYS A 232 4.14 9.52 18.40
C LYS A 232 3.50 8.34 19.12
N VAL A 233 3.75 7.12 18.67
CA VAL A 233 3.15 5.88 19.21
C VAL A 233 4.16 4.98 19.94
N SER A 234 5.38 5.50 20.17
CA SER A 234 6.54 4.75 20.67
C SER A 234 7.04 5.26 22.02
N LYS A 235 7.69 4.38 22.80
CA LYS A 235 8.33 4.82 24.05
C LYS A 235 9.48 5.78 23.71
N PRO A 236 9.64 6.91 24.42
CA PRO A 236 10.77 7.80 24.22
C PRO A 236 12.10 7.04 24.22
N GLY A 237 12.98 7.33 23.25
CA GLY A 237 14.30 6.69 23.12
C GLY A 237 14.31 5.29 22.48
N THR A 238 13.17 4.73 22.08
CA THR A 238 13.11 3.34 21.53
C THR A 238 13.01 3.24 20.01
N VAL A 239 12.86 4.38 19.30
CA VAL A 239 12.82 4.43 17.83
C VAL A 239 14.25 4.35 17.28
N LYS A 240 14.48 3.42 16.34
CA LYS A 240 15.78 3.19 15.71
C LYS A 240 15.65 3.15 14.20
N VAL A 241 16.69 3.61 13.49
CA VAL A 241 16.84 3.37 12.06
C VAL A 241 17.78 2.18 11.90
N GLU A 242 17.25 1.04 11.45
CA GLU A 242 18.03 -0.20 11.31
C GLU A 242 18.86 -0.19 10.02
N LYS A 243 18.25 0.25 8.92
CA LYS A 243 18.88 0.37 7.61
C LYS A 243 18.65 1.77 7.09
N LEU A 244 19.71 2.42 6.64
CA LEU A 244 19.68 3.77 6.08
C LEU A 244 20.22 3.73 4.64
N MET A 245 19.47 4.32 3.70
CA MET A 245 19.82 4.46 2.28
C MET A 245 20.25 3.15 1.58
N ASN A 246 19.57 2.03 1.86
CA ASN A 246 19.81 0.77 1.19
C ASN A 246 19.10 0.70 -0.17
N ILE A 247 19.68 0.03 -1.15
CA ILE A 247 19.07 -0.10 -2.47
C ILE A 247 18.17 -1.34 -2.53
N GLU A 248 16.91 -1.12 -2.86
CA GLU A 248 15.92 -2.16 -3.09
C GLU A 248 15.60 -2.28 -4.58
N ARG A 249 15.77 -3.50 -5.11
CA ARG A 249 15.60 -3.77 -6.55
C ARG A 249 14.28 -4.47 -6.80
N TYR A 250 13.46 -3.86 -7.64
CA TYR A 250 12.23 -4.44 -8.18
C TYR A 250 12.47 -4.87 -9.64
N SER A 251 11.44 -5.41 -10.29
CA SER A 251 11.52 -5.94 -11.65
C SER A 251 11.99 -4.91 -12.68
N HIS A 252 11.53 -3.66 -12.56
CA HIS A 252 11.77 -2.60 -13.56
C HIS A 252 12.53 -1.39 -13.02
N VAL A 253 12.51 -1.18 -11.70
CA VAL A 253 13.11 -0.03 -11.02
C VAL A 253 13.87 -0.46 -9.77
N MET A 254 14.70 0.43 -9.24
CA MET A 254 15.25 0.33 -7.90
C MET A 254 15.04 1.64 -7.14
N HIS A 255 14.95 1.53 -5.81
CA HIS A 255 14.66 2.64 -4.91
C HIS A 255 15.69 2.72 -3.77
N ILE A 256 15.88 3.94 -3.24
CA ILE A 256 16.50 4.14 -1.93
C ILE A 256 15.45 3.76 -0.89
N SER A 257 15.84 2.89 0.04
CA SER A 257 14.98 2.35 1.09
C SER A 257 15.62 2.54 2.45
N SER A 258 14.82 2.69 3.49
CA SER A 258 15.28 2.66 4.87
C SER A 258 14.27 1.99 5.75
N THR A 259 14.72 1.50 6.91
CA THR A 259 13.85 0.80 7.85
C THR A 259 13.86 1.54 9.18
N VAL A 260 12.73 2.12 9.55
CA VAL A 260 12.49 2.70 10.88
C VAL A 260 11.75 1.67 11.72
N LEU A 261 12.35 1.28 12.83
CA LEU A 261 11.84 0.27 13.74
C LEU A 261 11.57 0.83 15.13
N LEU A 262 10.66 0.16 15.83
CA LEU A 262 10.41 0.31 17.25
C LEU A 262 10.77 -0.95 18.05
N GLY A 263 11.41 -0.77 19.21
CA GLY A 263 11.65 -1.84 20.19
C GLY A 263 10.47 -2.19 21.11
N SER A 264 9.54 -1.27 21.40
CA SER A 264 8.28 -1.58 22.13
C SER A 264 7.20 -0.46 22.04
N CYS A 265 5.97 -0.79 21.62
CA CYS A 265 4.81 0.12 21.72
C CYS A 265 4.49 0.49 23.19
N VAL A 266 4.11 1.75 23.43
CA VAL A 266 3.77 2.29 24.77
C VAL A 266 2.45 1.75 25.29
N THR A 267 1.48 1.60 24.39
CA THR A 267 0.09 1.30 24.71
C THR A 267 -0.13 -0.22 24.65
N ASN A 268 -1.12 -0.71 25.43
CA ASN A 268 -1.68 -2.06 25.31
C ASN A 268 -2.42 -2.23 23.96
N LEU A 269 -1.77 -1.85 22.86
CA LEU A 269 -2.20 -2.02 21.49
C LEU A 269 -2.10 -3.51 21.14
N HIS A 270 -3.11 -4.26 21.57
CA HIS A 270 -3.44 -5.53 20.92
C HIS A 270 -4.12 -5.28 19.55
N VAL A 271 -4.33 -4.01 19.18
CA VAL A 271 -5.03 -3.57 17.98
C VAL A 271 -4.12 -2.64 17.18
N GLY A 272 -3.81 -2.97 15.92
CA GLY A 272 -2.92 -2.18 15.05
C GLY A 272 -3.49 -0.81 14.62
N MET A 273 -4.81 -0.62 14.75
CA MET A 273 -5.52 0.55 14.21
C MET A 273 -5.03 1.92 14.73
N PRO A 274 -4.70 2.13 16.01
CA PRO A 274 -4.22 3.44 16.47
C PRO A 274 -2.82 3.81 15.94
N CYS A 275 -1.95 2.82 15.70
CA CYS A 275 -0.67 3.05 15.02
C CYS A 275 -0.89 3.46 13.56
N GLU A 276 -1.81 2.80 12.87
CA GLU A 276 -2.18 3.14 11.49
C GLU A 276 -2.84 4.52 11.40
N LEU A 277 -3.66 4.90 12.40
CA LEU A 277 -4.32 6.21 12.46
C LEU A 277 -3.32 7.37 12.53
N HIS A 278 -2.23 7.21 13.29
CA HIS A 278 -1.17 8.23 13.39
C HIS A 278 -0.24 8.26 12.18
N CYS A 279 -0.19 7.17 11.42
CA CYS A 279 0.57 7.04 10.18
C CYS A 279 -0.33 7.13 8.93
N LEU A 280 -1.55 7.70 8.99
CA LEU A 280 -2.55 7.63 7.89
C LEU A 280 -2.12 8.27 6.56
N LEU A 281 -1.02 9.00 6.56
CA LEU A 281 -0.41 9.53 5.36
C LEU A 281 1.01 8.99 5.28
N GLU A 282 1.35 8.37 4.16
CA GLU A 282 2.76 8.11 3.89
C GLU A 282 3.51 9.46 3.85
N PRO A 283 4.75 9.50 4.35
CA PRO A 283 5.67 10.62 4.11
C PRO A 283 5.79 11.01 2.62
N SER A 284 5.62 10.04 1.72
CA SER A 284 5.57 10.22 0.26
C SER A 284 4.28 10.92 -0.21
N VAL A 285 3.32 11.23 0.67
CA VAL A 285 2.06 11.92 0.40
C VAL A 285 1.75 12.89 1.55
N VAL A 286 2.61 13.90 1.75
CA VAL A 286 2.48 14.82 2.89
C VAL A 286 1.76 16.12 2.49
N LEU A 287 0.85 16.51 3.36
CA LEU A 287 0.10 17.76 3.31
C LEU A 287 0.95 18.95 3.81
N PRO A 288 0.72 20.15 3.26
CA PRO A 288 1.38 21.37 3.72
C PRO A 288 1.15 21.65 5.23
N ARG A 289 2.07 22.41 5.83
CA ARG A 289 1.97 22.87 7.22
C ARG A 289 0.71 23.70 7.46
#